data_AF-A0A1I7YCH7-F1
#
_entry.id   AF-A0A1I7YCH7-F1
#
_cell.length_a   1.000
_cell.length_b   1.000
_cell.length_c   1.000
_cell.angle_alpha   90.00
_cell.angle_beta   90.00
_cell.angle_gamma   90.00
#
_symmetry.space_group_name_H-M   'P 1'
#
loop_
_entity.id
_entity.type
_entity.pdbx_description
1 polymer ?
#
loop_
_entity_poly.entity_id
_entity_poly.type
_entity_poly.pdbx_seq_one_letter_code
_entity_poly.pdbx_strand_id
1 'polypeptide(L)' 'CCPGYVNTDMSSHKGHLTIEEGADTPIFLATDPSAPDGKFVYLRKEISW' A
#
# COMPACT_ATOMS: atom_id res chain seq x y z
N CYS A 1 -0.63 7.14 0.13
CA CYS A 1 -0.10 5.84 -0.35
C CYS A 1 -1.18 5.08 -1.12
N CYS A 2 -0.82 4.03 -1.85
CA CYS A 2 -1.76 3.11 -2.49
C CYS A 2 -1.47 1.67 -2.01
N PRO A 3 -2.47 0.93 -1.51
CA PRO A 3 -2.33 -0.47 -1.12
C PRO A 3 -2.31 -1.43 -2.31
N GLY A 4 -2.48 -0.94 -3.54
CA GLY A 4 -2.60 -1.75 -4.75
C GLY A 4 -4.01 -2.33 -4.94
N TYR A 5 -4.14 -3.29 -5.85
CA TYR A 5 -5.42 -3.94 -6.15
C TYR A 5 -5.60 -5.20 -5.29
N VAL A 6 -6.12 -4.99 -4.07
CA VAL A 6 -6.22 -5.99 -3.01
C VAL A 6 -7.51 -6.79 -3.09
N ASN A 7 -7.45 -8.11 -2.84
CA ASN A 7 -8.58 -9.02 -2.74
C ASN A 7 -9.43 -8.70 -1.50
N THR A 8 -10.49 -7.92 -1.68
CA THR A 8 -11.40 -7.43 -0.63
C THR A 8 -12.82 -7.37 -1.20
N ASP A 9 -13.81 -7.13 -0.34
CA ASP A 9 -15.19 -6.88 -0.76
C ASP A 9 -15.30 -5.71 -1.75
N MET A 10 -14.52 -4.64 -1.54
CA MET A 10 -14.48 -3.46 -2.40
C MET A 10 -13.99 -3.79 -3.82
N SER A 11 -13.11 -4.77 -3.97
CA SER A 11 -12.65 -5.27 -5.28
C SER A 11 -13.49 -6.44 -5.81
N SER A 12 -14.60 -6.79 -5.14
CA SER A 12 -15.39 -8.00 -5.43
C SER A 12 -14.54 -9.27 -5.47
N HIS A 13 -13.54 -9.35 -4.60
CA HIS A 13 -12.54 -10.41 -4.55
C HIS A 13 -11.75 -10.64 -5.86
N LYS A 14 -11.63 -9.62 -6.71
CA LYS A 14 -10.88 -9.68 -7.99
C LYS A 14 -9.48 -9.07 -7.91
N GLY A 15 -9.09 -8.54 -6.75
CA GLY A 15 -7.73 -8.05 -6.52
C GLY A 15 -6.70 -9.18 -6.63
N HIS A 16 -5.54 -8.89 -7.21
CA HIS A 16 -4.45 -9.86 -7.34
C HIS A 16 -3.54 -9.93 -6.12
N LEU A 17 -3.61 -8.93 -5.23
CA LEU A 17 -2.85 -8.91 -3.98
C LEU A 17 -3.67 -9.52 -2.83
N THR A 18 -3.01 -10.23 -1.91
CA THR A 18 -3.61 -10.64 -0.64
C THR A 18 -3.79 -9.46 0.31
N ILE A 19 -4.54 -9.66 1.39
CA ILE A 19 -4.71 -8.65 2.44
C ILE A 19 -3.36 -8.23 3.04
N GLU A 20 -2.48 -9.19 3.30
CA GLU A 20 -1.14 -8.97 3.88
C GLU A 20 -0.24 -8.18 2.93
N GLU A 21 -0.27 -8.51 1.63
CA GLU A 21 0.47 -7.77 0.60
C GLU A 21 -0.03 -6.33 0.45
N GLY A 22 -1.36 -6.13 0.52
CA GLY A 22 -1.97 -4.80 0.48
C GLY A 22 -1.69 -3.95 1.72
N ALA A 23 -1.55 -4.58 2.88
CA ALA A 23 -1.25 -3.93 4.16
C ALA A 23 0.22 -3.51 4.31
N ASP A 24 1.13 -4.09 3.52
CA ASP A 24 2.57 -3.88 3.62
C ASP A 24 2.98 -2.40 3.55
N THR A 25 2.54 -1.67 2.52
CA THR A 25 2.91 -0.26 2.34
C THR A 25 2.30 0.65 3.42
N PRO A 26 1.00 0.55 3.75
CA PRO A 26 0.43 1.29 4.88
C PRO A 26 1.12 1.03 6.22
N ILE A 27 1.46 -0.22 6.54
CA ILE A 27 2.16 -0.57 7.79
C ILE A 27 3.57 0.02 7.79
N PHE A 28 4.33 -0.16 6.70
CA PHE A 28 5.65 0.46 6.55
C PHE A 28 5.62 1.97 6.84
N LEU A 29 4.67 2.70 6.26
CA LEU A 29 4.55 4.14 6.48
C LEU A 29 4.14 4.52 7.90
N ALA A 30 3.40 3.65 8.59
CA ALA A 30 2.93 3.91 9.96
C ALA A 30 3.99 3.58 11.02
N THR A 31 4.89 2.64 10.74
CA THR A 31 5.81 2.10 11.76
C THR A 31 7.28 2.39 11.54
N ASP A 32 7.71 2.63 10.30
CA ASP A 32 9.12 2.84 9.97
C ASP A 32 9.50 4.33 10.11
N PRO A 33 10.44 4.70 10.99
CA PRO A 33 10.88 6.08 11.13
C PRO A 33 11.56 6.67 9.89
N SER A 34 12.01 5.82 8.96
CA SER A 34 12.60 6.21 7.68
C SER A 34 11.56 6.37 6.56
N ALA A 35 10.28 6.13 6.85
CA ALA A 35 9.20 6.29 5.88
C ALA A 35 9.15 7.73 5.34
N PRO A 36 8.91 7.91 4.03
CA PRO A 36 8.87 9.24 3.43
C PRO A 36 7.61 10.02 3.85
N ASP A 37 7.79 11.29 4.18
CA ASP A 37 6.71 12.22 4.55
C ASP A 37 6.26 13.08 3.36
N GLY A 38 4.94 13.32 3.26
CA GLY A 38 4.33 14.14 2.21
C GLY A 38 4.42 13.55 0.79
N LYS A 39 4.73 12.24 0.65
CA LYS A 39 4.89 11.57 -0.66
C LYS A 39 3.72 10.65 -0.99
N PHE A 40 3.51 10.40 -2.29
CA PHE A 40 2.71 9.29 -2.76
C PHE A 40 3.59 8.03 -2.87
N VAL A 41 3.19 6.94 -2.22
CA VAL A 41 3.99 5.70 -2.09
C VAL A 41 3.18 4.49 -2.50
N TYR A 42 3.78 3.61 -3.31
CA TYR A 42 3.24 2.34 -3.79
C TYR A 42 4.33 1.25 -3.75
N LEU A 43 4.02 0.07 -3.21
CA LEU A 43 4.98 -1.04 -3.01
C LEU A 43 6.29 -0.56 -2.33
N ARG A 44 6.14 0.23 -1.26
CA ARG A 44 7.23 0.91 -0.52
C ARG A 44 8.16 1.78 -1.38
N LYS A 45 7.71 2.23 -2.55
CA LYS A 45 8.45 3.14 -3.44
C LYS A 45 7.71 4.45 -3.60
N GLU A 46 8.46 5.55 -3.55
CA GLU A 46 7.93 6.86 -3.89
C GLU A 46 7.53 6.91 -5.37
N ILE A 47 6.37 7.49 -5.64
CA ILE A 47 5.83 7.73 -6.96
C ILE A 47 5.72 9.25 -7.13
N SER A 48 6.21 9.77 -8.25
CA SER A 48 6.06 11.20 -8.58
C SER A 48 4.58 11.53 -8.72
N TRP A 49 4.13 12.51 -7.94
CA TRP A 49 2.76 13.04 -7.96
C TRP A 49 2.71 14.39 -8.66
#